data_AF-A0A8T6Y528-F1
#
_entry.id   AF-A0A8T6Y528-F1
#
_cell.length_a   1.000
_cell.length_b   1.000
_cell.length_c   1.000
_cell.angle_alpha   90.00
_cell.angle_beta   90.00
_cell.angle_gamma   90.00
#
_symmetry.space_group_name_H-M   'P 1'
#
loop_
_entity.id
_entity.type
_entity.pdbx_description
1 polymer ?
#
loop_
_entity_poly.entity_id
_entity_poly.type
_entity_poly.pdbx_seq_one_letter_code
_entity_poly.pdbx_strand_id
1 'polypeptide(L)'
;MGLAKVSARRNIRWIWKSFEEDNECTINNTPPALNVTELTDNPTLENPAYRINGTIEPGAVLTLNGSAVPHSGSFEYTMNVTEGTNIITVTATDAAGNTASWTKTRLVDTDNLPDYYETNVTGTDPLNNDSDSSKTAKNEAGNDIKDHIEDFDDDALATYAEYRLGSNPFKADTDGDTLEDAYELLATGTSLLVPDTDGNGINDPAEDPDNDELTNLDEQALRTNPRNPDTDRDDISDKDETKSYHTNPLNKDTDEDELTDDIEIALGNSNPLVPDTDGDGIPDGRDSFQQQFTNTSIGASIQILGSGNLQKTMEIRKDESPYVPVAMLSGIVSDFIDFNASSGFESATVRVYYNESRLNGSDESGLKLYYFDEASNLPVEAPGQQVNIVSNYIEAQTNHLSMWFIASNTYWADQSNVQWNHPDIIYSVGDKINIKAVVHNTGDAAVNDNVLVDFYAGDPDAGGSYLGSATITGGISQGGSKTAVLYGYTISSSAVDIYVKVDPLKSITEKSESNNKAYKTLSIGPQNFDSDGDGLTDAEETGGMQILDPYRAIYTDPYDDDTDDDGLSDREEMGTIAYYSSGKPYYSIKSYADIAHSDSSFKDDRKFVIYRRFTC
;
A
#
# COMPACT_ATOMS: atom_id res chain seq x y z
N MET A 1 121.43 75.00 22.79
CA MET A 1 122.19 75.64 21.69
C MET A 1 121.57 75.24 20.35
N GLY A 2 121.20 76.24 19.54
CA GLY A 2 121.38 76.29 18.08
C GLY A 2 120.80 75.20 17.16
N LEU A 3 119.64 75.52 16.57
CA LEU A 3 119.34 75.65 15.12
C LEU A 3 119.83 74.61 14.08
N ALA A 4 118.81 73.98 13.43
CA ALA A 4 118.53 73.91 11.97
C ALA A 4 119.49 73.08 11.06
N LYS A 5 119.07 72.35 9.99
CA LYS A 5 117.92 72.50 9.08
C LYS A 5 117.81 71.31 8.06
N VAL A 6 116.61 71.10 7.48
CA VAL A 6 116.26 70.45 6.16
C VAL A 6 116.21 68.90 6.13
N SER A 7 115.22 68.16 5.59
CA SER A 7 113.91 68.39 4.95
C SER A 7 113.22 67.04 4.63
N ALA A 8 111.86 67.02 4.58
CA ALA A 8 110.98 66.07 3.87
C ALA A 8 110.92 64.58 4.33
N ARG A 9 109.79 63.86 4.47
CA ARG A 9 108.36 64.06 4.10
C ARG A 9 107.44 63.14 4.95
N ARG A 10 106.54 63.78 5.72
CA ARG A 10 105.14 63.48 6.14
C ARG A 10 104.61 62.03 5.95
N ASN A 11 104.47 61.27 7.03
CA ASN A 11 103.29 61.10 7.94
C ASN A 11 102.20 60.13 7.43
N ILE A 12 102.30 58.89 7.91
CA ILE A 12 101.21 57.91 7.96
C ILE A 12 100.20 58.42 9.01
N ARG A 13 98.99 58.79 8.57
CA ARG A 13 97.82 59.01 9.42
C ARG A 13 96.72 58.04 8.98
N TRP A 14 96.32 57.17 9.90
CA TRP A 14 95.01 56.52 9.85
C TRP A 14 93.96 57.62 10.03
N ILE A 15 93.10 57.81 9.02
CA ILE A 15 91.94 58.70 9.09
C ILE A 15 90.72 57.81 9.03
N TRP A 16 89.91 57.88 10.08
CA TRP A 16 88.56 57.34 10.17
C TRP A 16 87.73 57.82 8.97
N LYS A 17 87.10 56.88 8.26
CA LYS A 17 85.84 57.15 7.57
C LYS A 17 84.74 56.53 8.43
N SER A 18 84.03 57.38 9.16
CA SER A 18 82.69 57.06 9.64
C SER A 18 81.83 56.69 8.44
N PHE A 19 81.32 55.47 8.42
CA PHE A 19 80.09 55.17 7.72
C PHE A 19 78.97 55.53 8.71
N GLU A 20 78.33 56.67 8.51
CA GLU A 20 76.94 56.84 8.93
C GLU A 20 76.12 56.12 7.85
N GLU A 21 75.62 54.92 8.17
CA GLU A 21 74.37 54.45 7.58
C GLU A 21 73.26 55.02 8.47
N ASP A 22 72.60 56.06 7.97
CA ASP A 22 71.29 56.48 8.46
C ASP A 22 70.32 55.30 8.26
N ASN A 23 70.17 54.47 9.29
CA ASN A 23 69.04 53.56 9.40
C ASN A 23 67.80 54.41 9.73
N GLU A 24 67.21 55.05 8.72
CA GLU A 24 65.83 55.51 8.82
C GLU A 24 64.94 54.27 9.00
N CYS A 25 64.60 53.99 10.26
CA CYS A 25 63.62 52.97 10.60
C CYS A 25 62.24 53.50 10.20
N THR A 26 61.77 53.16 9.00
CA THR A 26 60.39 53.44 8.60
C THR A 26 59.47 52.54 9.42
N ILE A 27 58.66 53.15 10.29
CA ILE A 27 57.64 52.43 11.03
C ILE A 27 56.50 52.12 10.04
N ASN A 28 56.30 50.84 9.73
CA ASN A 28 55.11 50.41 8.98
C ASN A 28 53.91 50.40 9.93
N ASN A 29 52.90 51.23 9.65
CA ASN A 29 51.65 51.34 10.42
C ASN A 29 50.42 50.89 9.61
N THR A 30 50.61 50.22 8.47
CA THR A 30 49.50 49.81 7.60
C THR A 30 49.17 48.34 7.87
N PRO A 31 47.93 48.01 8.28
CA PRO A 31 47.47 46.63 8.41
C PRO A 31 47.61 45.82 7.10
N PRO A 32 47.87 44.50 7.18
CA PRO A 32 47.96 43.66 6.00
C PRO A 32 46.60 43.53 5.30
N ALA A 33 46.61 43.32 3.99
CA ALA A 33 45.39 43.01 3.24
C ALA A 33 44.78 41.66 3.69
N LEU A 34 43.47 41.66 3.99
CA LEU A 34 42.69 40.48 4.34
C LEU A 34 41.32 40.55 3.65
N ASN A 35 40.99 39.55 2.84
CA ASN A 35 39.68 39.38 2.24
C ASN A 35 39.11 38.03 2.67
N VAL A 36 37.86 38.01 3.13
CA VAL A 36 37.15 36.81 3.58
C VAL A 36 35.81 36.72 2.86
N THR A 37 35.43 35.53 2.44
CA THR A 37 34.15 35.22 1.80
C THR A 37 33.54 34.00 2.50
N GLU A 38 32.24 34.09 2.79
CA GLU A 38 31.48 32.99 3.37
C GLU A 38 31.09 32.01 2.26
N LEU A 39 31.23 30.71 2.53
CA LEU A 39 30.83 29.63 1.63
C LEU A 39 29.61 28.85 2.16
N THR A 40 29.29 29.02 3.44
CA THR A 40 28.08 28.49 4.08
C THR A 40 27.29 29.67 4.64
N ASP A 41 26.06 29.86 4.16
CA ASP A 41 25.22 30.97 4.64
C ASP A 41 24.46 30.64 5.92
N ASN A 42 24.10 29.36 6.13
CA ASN A 42 23.23 28.92 7.23
C ASN A 42 23.60 27.53 7.80
N PRO A 43 24.60 27.44 8.70
CA PRO A 43 24.90 26.20 9.40
C PRO A 43 23.88 25.92 10.52
N THR A 44 23.38 24.69 10.63
CA THR A 44 22.45 24.25 11.70
C THR A 44 23.10 23.17 12.57
N LEU A 45 22.47 22.72 13.66
CA LEU A 45 23.02 21.59 14.43
C LEU A 45 23.03 20.27 13.63
N GLU A 46 22.09 20.10 12.69
CA GLU A 46 22.07 18.95 11.77
C GLU A 46 23.13 19.05 10.66
N ASN A 47 23.42 20.27 10.18
CA ASN A 47 24.48 20.54 9.22
C ASN A 47 25.45 21.61 9.75
N PRO A 48 26.33 21.25 10.70
CA PRO A 48 27.07 22.24 11.47
C PRO A 48 28.27 22.84 10.73
N ALA A 49 28.62 22.33 9.55
CA ALA A 49 29.84 22.74 8.84
C ALA A 49 29.72 24.16 8.26
N TYR A 50 30.30 25.13 8.95
CA TYR A 50 30.47 26.51 8.50
C TYR A 50 31.81 26.69 7.78
N ARG A 51 31.74 27.13 6.52
CA ARG A 51 32.90 27.25 5.62
C ARG A 51 33.16 28.69 5.22
N ILE A 52 34.43 29.07 5.23
CA ILE A 52 34.91 30.38 4.76
C ILE A 52 36.15 30.19 3.89
N ASN A 53 36.38 31.09 2.94
CA ASN A 53 37.65 31.19 2.22
C ASN A 53 38.11 32.65 2.12
N GLY A 54 39.31 32.86 1.60
CA GLY A 54 39.84 34.21 1.50
C GLY A 54 41.26 34.31 0.99
N THR A 55 41.74 35.55 0.92
CA THR A 55 43.13 35.90 0.58
C THR A 55 43.76 36.76 1.66
N ILE A 56 45.08 36.62 1.80
CA ILE A 56 45.89 37.32 2.80
C ILE A 56 47.19 37.81 2.14
N GLU A 57 47.66 38.97 2.57
CA GLU A 57 48.93 39.53 2.14
C GLU A 57 50.12 38.57 2.35
N PRO A 58 51.00 38.38 1.35
CA PRO A 58 52.17 37.52 1.48
C PRO A 58 53.07 37.94 2.65
N GLY A 59 53.36 36.99 3.55
CA GLY A 59 54.25 37.21 4.70
C GLY A 59 53.53 37.67 5.98
N ALA A 60 52.22 37.93 5.94
CA ALA A 60 51.40 38.07 7.14
C ALA A 60 51.08 36.69 7.74
N VAL A 61 50.82 36.65 9.06
CA VAL A 61 50.39 35.45 9.80
C VAL A 61 48.87 35.48 9.92
N LEU A 62 48.20 34.38 9.55
CA LEU A 62 46.76 34.20 9.71
C LEU A 62 46.43 33.44 11.00
N THR A 63 45.47 33.94 11.79
CA THR A 63 44.86 33.22 12.90
C THR A 63 43.33 33.17 12.78
N LEU A 64 42.73 32.04 13.13
CA LEU A 64 41.28 31.85 13.26
C LEU A 64 40.95 31.56 14.73
N ASN A 65 40.09 32.38 15.33
CA ASN A 65 39.75 32.32 16.76
C ASN A 65 41.00 32.25 17.66
N GLY A 66 42.05 32.99 17.28
CA GLY A 66 43.33 33.04 17.97
C GLY A 66 44.31 31.88 17.67
N SER A 67 43.90 30.87 16.89
CA SER A 67 44.75 29.74 16.49
C SER A 67 45.39 29.97 15.13
N ALA A 68 46.69 29.74 14.99
CA ALA A 68 47.42 29.94 13.73
C ALA A 68 46.98 28.95 12.64
N VAL A 69 46.79 29.43 11.42
CA VAL A 69 46.28 28.64 10.29
C VAL A 69 47.26 28.71 9.12
N PRO A 70 47.73 27.56 8.60
CA PRO A 70 48.60 27.55 7.43
C PRO A 70 47.90 28.14 6.19
N HIS A 71 48.64 28.93 5.41
CA HIS A 71 48.16 29.50 4.16
C HIS A 71 49.32 29.69 3.17
N SER A 72 48.99 29.89 1.89
CA SER A 72 49.96 30.22 0.83
C SER A 72 49.62 31.51 0.09
N GLY A 73 48.91 32.42 0.78
CA GLY A 73 48.35 33.66 0.22
C GLY A 73 46.83 33.59 0.01
N SER A 74 46.27 32.38 0.01
CA SER A 74 44.85 32.09 0.15
C SER A 74 44.63 31.07 1.26
N PHE A 75 43.41 31.03 1.80
CA PHE A 75 42.99 30.07 2.80
C PHE A 75 41.55 29.62 2.54
N GLU A 76 41.24 28.40 2.96
CA GLU A 76 39.89 27.86 3.10
C GLU A 76 39.84 27.17 4.46
N TYR A 77 38.74 27.36 5.17
CA TYR A 77 38.58 26.83 6.51
C TYR A 77 37.14 26.38 6.75
N THR A 78 37.02 25.25 7.44
CA THR A 78 35.75 24.66 7.85
C THR A 78 35.78 24.50 9.37
N MET A 79 34.71 24.92 10.04
CA MET A 79 34.46 24.64 11.44
C MET A 79 33.03 24.19 11.65
N ASN A 80 32.78 23.46 12.73
CA ASN A 80 31.43 23.13 13.13
C ASN A 80 30.90 24.22 14.08
N VAL A 81 29.68 24.71 13.83
CA VAL A 81 28.95 25.50 14.82
C VAL A 81 28.43 24.59 15.94
N THR A 82 28.26 25.16 17.11
CA THR A 82 27.62 24.53 18.28
C THR A 82 26.41 25.35 18.70
N GLU A 83 25.55 24.79 19.53
CA GLU A 83 24.44 25.53 20.14
C GLU A 83 24.97 26.80 20.86
N GLY A 84 24.24 27.90 20.71
CA GLY A 84 24.55 29.21 21.24
C GLY A 84 25.29 30.13 20.26
N THR A 85 25.94 31.15 20.80
CA THR A 85 26.65 32.17 20.02
C THR A 85 28.02 31.68 19.55
N ASN A 86 28.18 31.52 18.24
CA ASN A 86 29.44 31.17 17.59
C ASN A 86 30.09 32.45 17.03
N ILE A 87 31.24 32.83 17.57
CA ILE A 87 32.02 33.99 17.07
C ILE A 87 33.21 33.46 16.26
N ILE A 88 33.28 33.87 15.00
CA ILE A 88 34.36 33.53 14.08
C ILE A 88 35.16 34.79 13.81
N THR A 89 36.40 34.82 14.28
CA THR A 89 37.35 35.94 14.06
C THR A 89 38.53 35.46 13.24
N VAL A 90 38.71 36.07 12.07
CA VAL A 90 39.86 35.90 11.18
C VAL A 90 40.77 37.09 11.36
N THR A 91 42.03 36.88 11.76
CA THR A 91 43.00 37.97 11.96
C THR A 91 44.26 37.71 11.14
N ALA A 92 44.68 38.72 10.37
CA ALA A 92 45.94 38.74 9.66
C ALA A 92 46.89 39.73 10.36
N THR A 93 48.11 39.31 10.69
CA THR A 93 49.13 40.13 11.36
C THR A 93 50.39 40.23 10.52
N ASP A 94 50.85 41.43 10.18
CA ASP A 94 52.09 41.62 9.42
C ASP A 94 53.35 41.48 10.31
N ALA A 95 54.55 41.52 9.70
CA ALA A 95 55.82 41.43 10.42
C ALA A 95 56.11 42.64 11.34
N ALA A 96 55.43 43.78 11.12
CA ALA A 96 55.53 44.97 11.96
C ALA A 96 54.53 44.95 13.14
N GLY A 97 53.64 43.95 13.19
CA GLY A 97 52.62 43.77 14.22
C GLY A 97 51.27 44.44 13.92
N ASN A 98 51.07 45.00 12.72
CA ASN A 98 49.78 45.58 12.34
C ASN A 98 48.78 44.46 12.02
N THR A 99 47.51 44.64 12.42
CA THR A 99 46.48 43.61 12.30
C THR A 99 45.28 44.08 11.47
N ALA A 100 44.82 43.24 10.55
CA ALA A 100 43.49 43.33 9.95
C ALA A 100 42.62 42.19 10.51
N SER A 101 41.33 42.42 10.72
CA SER A 101 40.43 41.39 11.23
C SER A 101 39.07 41.44 10.57
N TRP A 102 38.50 40.25 10.38
CA TRP A 102 37.11 40.03 9.96
C TRP A 102 36.43 39.22 11.05
N THR A 103 35.18 39.53 11.38
CA THR A 103 34.43 38.83 12.42
C THR A 103 33.00 38.59 11.98
N LYS A 104 32.50 37.39 12.24
CA LYS A 104 31.11 36.98 11.99
C LYS A 104 30.56 36.27 13.22
N THR A 105 29.29 36.52 13.49
CA THR A 105 28.51 35.84 14.53
C THR A 105 27.47 34.94 13.87
N ARG A 106 27.35 33.71 14.36
CA ARG A 106 26.28 32.76 14.03
C ARG A 106 25.57 32.35 15.32
N LEU A 107 24.25 32.49 15.34
CA LEU A 107 23.38 32.12 16.45
C LEU A 107 22.74 30.80 16.06
N VAL A 108 22.84 29.78 16.89
CA VAL A 108 22.34 28.45 16.53
C VAL A 108 21.64 27.87 17.74
N ASP A 109 20.42 27.40 17.56
CA ASP A 109 19.67 26.69 18.58
C ASP A 109 19.28 25.27 18.10
N THR A 110 18.16 24.73 18.58
CA THR A 110 17.75 23.35 18.30
C THR A 110 16.48 23.20 17.44
N ASP A 111 16.01 24.25 16.78
CA ASP A 111 14.85 24.16 15.87
C ASP A 111 15.23 24.15 14.38
N ASN A 112 16.50 24.38 14.05
CA ASN A 112 17.04 24.42 12.68
C ASN A 112 16.44 25.52 11.78
N LEU A 113 15.69 26.48 12.31
CA LEU A 113 15.28 27.66 11.58
C LEU A 113 16.51 28.57 11.35
N PRO A 114 16.71 29.15 10.16
CA PRO A 114 17.85 30.02 9.90
C PRO A 114 17.82 31.32 10.72
N ASP A 115 18.96 31.79 11.26
CA ASP A 115 19.01 33.04 12.07
C ASP A 115 18.42 34.23 11.29
N TYR A 116 18.67 34.26 9.98
CA TYR A 116 18.18 35.36 9.14
C TYR A 116 16.66 35.30 8.96
N TYR A 117 16.08 34.10 8.93
CA TYR A 117 14.65 33.90 8.76
C TYR A 117 13.94 34.23 10.06
N GLU A 118 14.48 33.77 11.18
CA GLU A 118 14.05 34.13 12.52
C GLU A 118 14.06 35.64 12.75
N THR A 119 15.17 36.30 12.45
CA THR A 119 15.28 37.75 12.72
C THR A 119 14.49 38.64 11.76
N ASN A 120 14.40 38.27 10.47
CA ASN A 120 13.85 39.17 9.45
C ASN A 120 12.44 38.80 8.99
N VAL A 121 12.07 37.52 9.07
CA VAL A 121 10.77 37.01 8.61
C VAL A 121 9.86 36.76 9.80
N THR A 122 10.13 35.74 10.61
CA THR A 122 9.23 35.33 11.71
C THR A 122 9.30 36.26 12.91
N GLY A 123 10.44 36.93 13.12
CA GLY A 123 10.65 37.80 14.26
C GLY A 123 10.84 37.05 15.59
N THR A 124 11.26 35.79 15.55
CA THR A 124 11.63 34.93 16.68
C THR A 124 13.11 35.13 17.10
N ASP A 125 13.53 34.54 18.22
CA ASP A 125 14.88 34.66 18.80
C ASP A 125 15.80 33.48 18.41
N PRO A 126 16.85 33.69 17.58
CA PRO A 126 17.78 32.64 17.11
C PRO A 126 18.61 31.88 18.14
N LEU A 127 18.41 32.18 19.43
CA LEU A 127 19.03 31.49 20.55
C LEU A 127 18.01 30.77 21.43
N ASN A 128 16.72 30.86 21.10
CA ASN A 128 15.63 30.26 21.86
C ASN A 128 14.62 29.64 20.89
N ASN A 129 14.70 28.32 20.79
CA ASN A 129 13.95 27.49 19.87
C ASN A 129 12.43 27.41 20.10
N ASP A 130 11.92 28.10 21.13
CA ASP A 130 10.52 28.19 21.56
C ASP A 130 10.33 29.62 22.08
N SER A 131 10.37 30.56 21.15
CA SER A 131 10.35 32.00 21.39
C SER A 131 9.12 32.66 20.83
N ASP A 132 8.88 33.87 21.35
CA ASP A 132 7.71 34.65 20.96
C ASP A 132 7.98 35.33 19.62
N SER A 133 7.01 35.27 18.71
CA SER A 133 7.12 36.00 17.45
C SER A 133 6.81 37.48 17.67
N SER A 134 7.75 38.36 17.31
CA SER A 134 7.48 39.80 17.31
C SER A 134 6.49 40.26 16.24
N LYS A 135 5.98 39.35 15.40
CA LYS A 135 5.04 39.63 14.31
C LYS A 135 3.60 39.30 14.67
N THR A 136 3.37 38.47 15.68
CA THR A 136 2.05 38.09 16.15
C THR A 136 1.71 38.82 17.46
N ALA A 137 0.46 38.66 17.90
CA ALA A 137 0.01 39.15 19.21
C ALA A 137 -0.31 38.00 20.18
N LYS A 138 -0.33 36.75 19.69
CA LYS A 138 -0.40 35.55 20.52
C LYS A 138 0.96 35.41 21.22
N ASN A 139 0.99 34.67 22.33
CA ASN A 139 2.26 34.32 22.97
C ASN A 139 2.58 32.89 22.59
N GLU A 140 3.52 32.71 21.67
CA GLU A 140 3.93 31.39 21.19
C GLU A 140 5.01 30.78 22.09
N ALA A 141 5.72 31.59 22.87
CA ALA A 141 6.81 31.10 23.72
C ALA A 141 6.37 30.18 24.87
N GLY A 142 7.21 29.18 25.13
CA GLY A 142 7.19 28.28 26.29
C GLY A 142 6.04 27.28 26.28
N ASN A 143 5.53 26.94 25.09
CA ASN A 143 4.41 26.02 24.88
C ASN A 143 4.86 24.61 24.43
N ASP A 144 6.18 24.35 24.39
CA ASP A 144 6.81 23.12 23.87
C ASP A 144 6.61 22.91 22.34
N ILE A 145 6.10 23.92 21.62
CA ILE A 145 6.09 24.01 20.16
C ILE A 145 7.28 24.87 19.78
N LYS A 146 8.18 24.31 18.96
CA LYS A 146 9.39 25.03 18.56
C LYS A 146 9.09 25.97 17.39
N ASP A 147 9.85 27.05 17.23
CA ASP A 147 9.54 28.09 16.23
C ASP A 147 9.45 27.53 14.80
N HIS A 148 10.29 26.56 14.46
CA HIS A 148 10.25 25.89 13.15
C HIS A 148 8.97 25.05 12.86
N ILE A 149 8.23 24.63 13.90
CA ILE A 149 6.96 23.88 13.77
C ILE A 149 5.74 24.72 14.13
N GLU A 150 5.94 25.99 14.49
CA GLU A 150 4.83 26.91 14.74
C GLU A 150 4.04 27.13 13.44
N ASP A 151 2.72 27.27 13.58
CA ASP A 151 1.78 27.59 12.51
C ASP A 151 1.16 28.95 12.87
N PHE A 152 1.70 30.01 12.28
CA PHE A 152 1.46 31.38 12.72
C PHE A 152 0.17 31.98 12.16
N ASP A 153 -0.35 31.45 11.05
CA ASP A 153 -1.59 31.87 10.39
C ASP A 153 -2.72 30.84 10.45
N ASP A 154 -2.49 29.73 11.16
CA ASP A 154 -3.45 28.66 11.47
C ASP A 154 -3.96 27.93 10.20
N ASP A 155 -3.11 27.77 9.18
CA ASP A 155 -3.44 27.13 7.89
C ASP A 155 -3.01 25.64 7.81
N ALA A 156 -2.41 25.11 8.87
CA ALA A 156 -1.84 23.77 8.99
C ALA A 156 -0.51 23.52 8.25
N LEU A 157 0.18 24.57 7.79
CA LEU A 157 1.54 24.50 7.25
C LEU A 157 2.55 25.04 8.28
N ALA A 158 3.51 24.19 8.67
CA ALA A 158 4.53 24.59 9.63
C ALA A 158 5.50 25.63 9.05
N THR A 159 5.92 26.60 9.87
CA THR A 159 6.86 27.68 9.51
C THR A 159 8.10 27.21 8.74
N TYR A 160 8.69 26.07 9.12
CA TYR A 160 9.85 25.52 8.42
C TYR A 160 9.52 25.03 7.01
N ALA A 161 8.33 24.47 6.80
CA ALA A 161 7.87 24.08 5.46
C ALA A 161 7.70 25.32 4.59
N GLU A 162 7.11 26.39 5.13
CA GLU A 162 6.94 27.66 4.44
C GLU A 162 8.28 28.31 4.09
N TYR A 163 9.25 28.31 5.02
CA TYR A 163 10.62 28.72 4.73
C TYR A 163 11.19 27.97 3.51
N ARG A 164 10.98 26.66 3.44
CA ARG A 164 11.52 25.78 2.40
C ARG A 164 10.81 25.94 1.06
N LEU A 165 9.54 26.30 1.07
CA LEU A 165 8.70 26.53 -0.11
C LEU A 165 8.73 27.99 -0.57
N GLY A 166 9.18 28.90 0.29
CA GLY A 166 9.22 30.34 0.03
C GLY A 166 7.89 31.05 0.23
N SER A 167 6.90 30.38 0.84
CA SER A 167 5.62 30.98 1.21
C SER A 167 5.75 31.87 2.44
N ASN A 168 4.67 32.57 2.79
CA ASN A 168 4.67 33.57 3.83
C ASN A 168 4.01 33.05 5.13
N PRO A 169 4.78 32.91 6.24
CA PRO A 169 4.32 32.34 7.51
C PRO A 169 3.36 33.20 8.30
N PHE A 170 2.64 34.11 7.65
CA PHE A 170 1.64 34.96 8.29
C PHE A 170 0.46 35.20 7.34
N LYS A 171 0.33 34.36 6.31
CA LYS A 171 -0.76 34.34 5.34
C LYS A 171 -1.03 32.89 4.92
N ALA A 172 -2.18 32.40 5.37
CA ALA A 172 -2.75 31.14 4.93
C ALA A 172 -2.91 30.98 3.40
N ASP A 173 -2.90 32.09 2.65
CA ASP A 173 -2.97 32.14 1.18
C ASP A 173 -1.91 33.16 0.72
N THR A 174 -0.74 32.67 0.33
CA THR A 174 0.44 33.49 0.07
C THR A 174 0.29 34.32 -1.20
N ASP A 175 -0.19 33.72 -2.27
CA ASP A 175 -0.30 34.36 -3.59
C ASP A 175 -1.63 35.10 -3.81
N GLY A 176 -2.60 34.85 -2.94
CA GLY A 176 -3.88 35.55 -2.87
C GLY A 176 -4.91 35.03 -3.86
N ASP A 177 -4.83 33.77 -4.29
CA ASP A 177 -5.73 33.19 -5.28
C ASP A 177 -6.98 32.51 -4.69
N THR A 178 -7.06 32.38 -3.36
CA THR A 178 -8.08 31.75 -2.50
C THR A 178 -7.91 30.29 -2.11
N LEU A 179 -6.89 29.59 -2.62
CA LEU A 179 -6.47 28.32 -2.04
C LEU A 179 -5.55 28.55 -0.83
N GLU A 180 -5.67 27.70 0.19
CA GLU A 180 -4.78 27.76 1.36
C GLU A 180 -3.44 27.09 1.02
N ASP A 181 -2.31 27.64 1.46
CA ASP A 181 -0.95 27.15 1.13
C ASP A 181 -0.79 25.65 1.48
N ALA A 182 -1.32 25.24 2.63
CA ALA A 182 -1.35 23.83 3.03
C ALA A 182 -2.19 22.96 2.10
N TYR A 183 -3.34 23.46 1.64
CA TYR A 183 -4.22 22.75 0.72
C TYR A 183 -3.58 22.61 -0.67
N GLU A 184 -2.94 23.66 -1.15
CA GLU A 184 -2.18 23.63 -2.40
C GLU A 184 -1.06 22.58 -2.37
N LEU A 185 -0.31 22.53 -1.27
CA LEU A 185 0.79 21.59 -1.11
C LEU A 185 0.32 20.14 -0.98
N LEU A 186 -0.74 19.89 -0.20
CA LEU A 186 -1.12 18.54 0.24
C LEU A 186 -2.23 17.91 -0.60
N ALA A 187 -3.12 18.70 -1.19
CA ALA A 187 -4.30 18.22 -1.91
C ALA A 187 -4.18 18.39 -3.43
N THR A 188 -3.95 19.61 -3.92
CA THR A 188 -3.97 19.90 -5.37
C THR A 188 -2.62 19.64 -6.04
N GLY A 189 -1.52 19.94 -5.33
CA GLY A 189 -0.16 19.94 -5.86
C GLY A 189 0.18 21.21 -6.66
N THR A 190 -0.50 22.32 -6.38
CA THR A 190 -0.31 23.63 -7.03
C THR A 190 0.76 24.46 -6.32
N SER A 191 1.05 25.65 -6.87
CA SER A 191 2.12 26.52 -6.46
C SER A 191 1.64 27.61 -5.51
N LEU A 192 2.10 27.57 -4.27
CA LEU A 192 1.88 28.56 -3.20
C LEU A 192 2.25 30.02 -3.54
N LEU A 193 2.86 30.26 -4.71
CA LEU A 193 3.45 31.54 -5.12
C LEU A 193 2.86 32.09 -6.43
N VAL A 194 2.00 31.32 -7.12
CA VAL A 194 1.53 31.66 -8.47
C VAL A 194 0.07 31.19 -8.66
N PRO A 195 -0.90 32.10 -8.89
CA PRO A 195 -2.34 31.78 -8.96
C PRO A 195 -2.80 30.86 -10.10
N ASP A 196 -1.89 30.47 -10.98
CA ASP A 196 -2.10 29.66 -12.19
C ASP A 196 -0.78 28.92 -12.42
N THR A 197 -0.68 27.73 -11.81
CA THR A 197 0.56 26.96 -11.72
C THR A 197 1.07 26.54 -13.09
N ASP A 198 0.18 26.14 -14.00
CA ASP A 198 0.54 25.59 -15.30
C ASP A 198 0.49 26.63 -16.45
N GLY A 199 -0.06 27.81 -16.17
CA GLY A 199 -0.18 28.92 -17.12
C GLY A 199 -1.21 28.66 -18.22
N ASN A 200 -2.21 27.79 -17.99
CA ASN A 200 -3.21 27.43 -18.99
C ASN A 200 -4.31 28.51 -19.13
N GLY A 201 -4.35 29.50 -18.23
CA GLY A 201 -5.31 30.61 -18.22
C GLY A 201 -6.57 30.35 -17.40
N ILE A 202 -6.63 29.25 -16.67
CA ILE A 202 -7.58 28.95 -15.59
C ILE A 202 -6.76 29.03 -14.30
N ASN A 203 -7.25 29.77 -13.30
CA ASN A 203 -6.56 29.83 -12.00
C ASN A 203 -6.73 28.50 -11.27
N ASP A 204 -5.75 28.15 -10.45
CA ASP A 204 -5.70 26.89 -9.68
C ASP A 204 -7.01 26.60 -8.89
N PRO A 205 -7.62 27.56 -8.17
CA PRO A 205 -8.89 27.32 -7.47
C PRO A 205 -10.08 26.99 -8.37
N ALA A 206 -10.03 27.32 -9.65
CA ALA A 206 -11.10 27.09 -10.62
C ALA A 206 -10.87 25.84 -11.48
N GLU A 207 -9.77 25.12 -11.29
CA GLU A 207 -9.54 23.84 -11.94
C GLU A 207 -10.40 22.73 -11.32
N ASP A 208 -10.63 21.67 -12.10
CA ASP A 208 -11.39 20.47 -11.77
C ASP A 208 -10.57 19.26 -12.26
N PRO A 209 -9.60 18.77 -11.47
CA PRO A 209 -8.63 17.78 -11.93
C PRO A 209 -9.21 16.37 -12.13
N ASP A 210 -10.30 16.01 -11.45
CA ASP A 210 -10.94 14.69 -11.57
C ASP A 210 -12.23 14.68 -12.41
N ASN A 211 -12.73 15.85 -12.80
CA ASN A 211 -13.87 16.07 -13.68
C ASN A 211 -15.22 15.63 -13.08
N ASP A 212 -15.41 15.87 -11.78
CA ASP A 212 -16.70 15.63 -11.10
C ASP A 212 -17.63 16.88 -11.10
N GLU A 213 -17.16 17.99 -11.67
CA GLU A 213 -17.81 19.31 -11.70
C GLU A 213 -17.78 20.11 -10.37
N LEU A 214 -16.96 19.71 -9.40
CA LEU A 214 -16.49 20.55 -8.29
C LEU A 214 -15.13 21.16 -8.65
N THR A 215 -14.93 22.42 -8.28
CA THR A 215 -13.62 23.05 -8.43
C THR A 215 -12.74 22.78 -7.22
N ASN A 216 -11.42 22.91 -7.37
CA ASN A 216 -10.47 22.84 -6.24
C ASN A 216 -10.93 23.68 -5.03
N LEU A 217 -11.53 24.86 -5.26
CA LEU A 217 -12.08 25.72 -4.21
C LEU A 217 -13.36 25.16 -3.56
N ASP A 218 -14.25 24.54 -4.34
CA ASP A 218 -15.42 23.86 -3.79
C ASP A 218 -14.99 22.70 -2.89
N GLU A 219 -14.01 21.94 -3.35
CA GLU A 219 -13.47 20.79 -2.62
C GLU A 219 -12.70 21.17 -1.37
N GLN A 220 -11.95 22.30 -1.39
CA GLN A 220 -11.36 22.86 -0.17
C GLN A 220 -12.43 23.15 0.89
N ALA A 221 -13.59 23.68 0.48
CA ALA A 221 -14.68 23.98 1.39
C ALA A 221 -15.39 22.71 1.91
N LEU A 222 -15.42 21.64 1.10
CA LEU A 222 -16.01 20.35 1.44
C LEU A 222 -15.04 19.41 2.17
N ARG A 223 -13.74 19.72 2.11
CA ARG A 223 -12.61 18.86 2.54
C ARG A 223 -12.56 17.52 1.82
N THR A 224 -13.06 17.49 0.59
CA THR A 224 -12.96 16.36 -0.34
C THR A 224 -11.61 16.36 -1.05
N ASN A 225 -11.34 15.33 -1.84
CA ASN A 225 -10.05 15.14 -2.50
C ASN A 225 -10.13 15.59 -3.97
N PRO A 226 -9.41 16.67 -4.37
CA PRO A 226 -9.45 17.27 -5.72
C PRO A 226 -8.92 16.44 -6.87
N ARG A 227 -8.63 15.17 -6.62
CA ARG A 227 -8.12 14.23 -7.60
C ARG A 227 -8.89 12.91 -7.54
N ASN A 228 -10.01 12.88 -6.82
CA ASN A 228 -10.82 11.70 -6.61
C ASN A 228 -12.31 12.09 -6.54
N PRO A 229 -13.11 11.78 -7.57
CA PRO A 229 -14.47 12.32 -7.74
C PRO A 229 -15.50 11.73 -6.75
N ASP A 230 -15.06 10.83 -5.87
CA ASP A 230 -15.82 10.07 -4.87
C ASP A 230 -14.85 9.82 -3.71
N THR A 231 -14.81 10.77 -2.78
CA THR A 231 -13.76 10.87 -1.77
C THR A 231 -13.79 9.71 -0.78
N ASP A 232 -14.97 9.33 -0.30
CA ASP A 232 -15.09 8.24 0.65
C ASP A 232 -15.12 6.85 -0.04
N ARG A 233 -15.47 6.77 -1.32
CA ARG A 233 -15.53 5.57 -2.16
C ARG A 233 -16.75 4.70 -1.89
N ASP A 234 -17.92 5.30 -1.78
CA ASP A 234 -19.19 4.59 -1.66
C ASP A 234 -19.90 4.34 -3.00
N ASP A 235 -19.35 4.84 -4.11
CA ASP A 235 -19.92 4.83 -5.47
C ASP A 235 -20.89 6.00 -5.79
N ILE A 236 -20.96 7.04 -4.95
CA ILE A 236 -21.57 8.35 -5.25
C ILE A 236 -20.48 9.40 -5.44
N SER A 237 -20.64 10.32 -6.40
CA SER A 237 -19.68 11.43 -6.54
C SER A 237 -19.87 12.49 -5.47
N ASP A 238 -18.77 13.13 -5.03
CA ASP A 238 -18.79 14.20 -4.03
C ASP A 238 -19.79 15.31 -4.41
N LYS A 239 -19.85 15.63 -5.70
CA LYS A 239 -20.83 16.55 -6.27
C LYS A 239 -22.29 16.08 -6.08
N ASP A 240 -22.59 14.82 -6.34
CA ASP A 240 -23.96 14.30 -6.21
C ASP A 240 -24.38 14.17 -4.74
N GLU A 241 -23.47 13.74 -3.87
CA GLU A 241 -23.71 13.72 -2.43
C GLU A 241 -24.08 15.12 -1.93
N THR A 242 -23.30 16.14 -2.31
CA THR A 242 -23.54 17.50 -1.80
C THR A 242 -24.73 18.20 -2.45
N LYS A 243 -24.98 18.02 -3.76
CA LYS A 243 -26.01 18.76 -4.51
C LYS A 243 -27.32 18.01 -4.66
N SER A 244 -27.31 16.69 -4.72
CA SER A 244 -28.47 15.87 -5.08
C SER A 244 -29.05 15.15 -3.88
N TYR A 245 -28.21 14.49 -3.07
CA TYR A 245 -28.65 13.62 -1.98
C TYR A 245 -28.53 14.27 -0.59
N HIS A 246 -27.68 15.30 -0.48
CA HIS A 246 -27.35 15.99 0.77
C HIS A 246 -26.75 15.06 1.84
N THR A 247 -26.01 14.04 1.39
CA THR A 247 -25.19 13.14 2.19
C THR A 247 -23.81 13.75 2.46
N ASN A 248 -22.97 13.06 3.24
CA ASN A 248 -21.65 13.50 3.62
C ASN A 248 -20.56 12.82 2.76
N PRO A 249 -19.87 13.55 1.86
CA PRO A 249 -18.87 12.98 0.93
C PRO A 249 -17.58 12.45 1.57
N LEU A 250 -17.53 12.47 2.91
CA LEU A 250 -16.43 11.94 3.70
C LEU A 250 -16.85 10.71 4.50
N ASN A 251 -18.09 10.23 4.33
CA ASN A 251 -18.66 9.15 5.11
C ASN A 251 -19.71 8.35 4.32
N LYS A 252 -19.33 7.14 3.92
CA LYS A 252 -20.13 6.20 3.11
C LYS A 252 -21.53 5.90 3.63
N ASP A 253 -21.77 6.11 4.92
CA ASP A 253 -22.98 5.76 5.65
C ASP A 253 -23.29 6.98 6.52
N THR A 254 -23.98 7.95 5.92
CA THR A 254 -24.13 9.30 6.46
C THR A 254 -24.87 9.31 7.79
N ASP A 255 -25.82 8.39 7.98
CA ASP A 255 -26.65 8.29 9.18
C ASP A 255 -26.24 7.18 10.17
N GLU A 256 -25.20 6.42 9.82
CA GLU A 256 -24.52 5.41 10.65
C GLU A 256 -25.40 4.20 11.02
N ASP A 257 -26.19 3.72 10.07
CA ASP A 257 -27.18 2.66 10.29
C ASP A 257 -26.77 1.26 9.80
N GLU A 258 -25.55 1.15 9.24
CA GLU A 258 -24.95 -0.04 8.61
C GLU A 258 -25.35 -0.26 7.12
N LEU A 259 -26.05 0.68 6.49
CA LEU A 259 -26.33 0.74 5.04
C LEU A 259 -25.58 1.94 4.42
N THR A 260 -24.83 1.73 3.33
CA THR A 260 -24.15 2.85 2.67
C THR A 260 -25.09 3.66 1.79
N ASP A 261 -24.84 4.96 1.67
CA ASP A 261 -25.75 5.93 1.04
C ASP A 261 -26.11 5.52 -0.40
N ASP A 262 -25.13 4.99 -1.15
CA ASP A 262 -25.30 4.51 -2.53
C ASP A 262 -26.40 3.44 -2.63
N ILE A 263 -26.47 2.57 -1.63
CA ILE A 263 -27.44 1.47 -1.57
C ILE A 263 -28.81 2.01 -1.25
N GLU A 264 -28.91 2.91 -0.29
CA GLU A 264 -30.20 3.46 0.14
C GLU A 264 -30.89 4.20 -0.99
N ILE A 265 -30.11 5.01 -1.71
CA ILE A 265 -30.56 5.69 -2.92
C ILE A 265 -30.99 4.68 -3.99
N ALA A 266 -30.24 3.60 -4.17
CA ALA A 266 -30.55 2.56 -5.16
C ALA A 266 -31.80 1.73 -4.80
N LEU A 267 -32.04 1.47 -3.51
CA LEU A 267 -33.21 0.76 -3.00
C LEU A 267 -34.46 1.64 -3.07
N GLY A 268 -34.32 2.94 -2.78
CA GLY A 268 -35.37 3.96 -2.90
C GLY A 268 -36.48 3.86 -1.86
N ASN A 269 -36.36 2.97 -0.87
CA ASN A 269 -37.28 2.83 0.25
C ASN A 269 -36.62 3.00 1.63
N SER A 270 -35.32 3.30 1.66
CA SER A 270 -34.58 3.87 2.80
C SER A 270 -34.11 5.28 2.45
N ASN A 271 -33.65 6.05 3.43
CA ASN A 271 -33.24 7.43 3.28
C ASN A 271 -31.92 7.64 4.00
N PRO A 272 -30.83 8.03 3.29
CA PRO A 272 -29.46 8.06 3.84
C PRO A 272 -29.19 9.12 4.90
N LEU A 273 -30.25 9.76 5.40
CA LEU A 273 -30.21 10.78 6.44
C LEU A 273 -31.05 10.39 7.65
N VAL A 274 -31.63 9.19 7.67
CA VAL A 274 -32.58 8.71 8.66
C VAL A 274 -32.31 7.22 8.96
N PRO A 275 -31.70 6.89 10.11
CA PRO A 275 -31.25 5.52 10.41
C PRO A 275 -32.34 4.44 10.53
N ASP A 276 -33.61 4.82 10.41
CA ASP A 276 -34.81 3.98 10.53
C ASP A 276 -35.93 4.74 9.80
N THR A 277 -36.00 4.55 8.49
CA THR A 277 -36.84 5.34 7.59
C THR A 277 -38.33 5.09 7.83
N ASP A 278 -38.71 3.85 8.17
CA ASP A 278 -40.10 3.47 8.34
C ASP A 278 -40.61 3.58 9.80
N GLY A 279 -39.69 3.73 10.75
CA GLY A 279 -39.96 3.99 12.16
C GLY A 279 -40.47 2.76 12.92
N ASP A 280 -40.18 1.55 12.44
CA ASP A 280 -40.59 0.31 13.10
C ASP A 280 -39.67 -0.10 14.27
N GLY A 281 -38.52 0.56 14.40
CA GLY A 281 -37.52 0.35 15.45
C GLY A 281 -36.37 -0.58 15.05
N ILE A 282 -36.30 -1.01 13.79
CA ILE A 282 -35.18 -1.71 13.17
C ILE A 282 -34.46 -0.71 12.25
N PRO A 283 -33.13 -0.53 12.36
CA PRO A 283 -32.40 0.32 11.43
C PRO A 283 -32.45 -0.19 9.99
N ASP A 284 -32.41 0.69 8.99
CA ASP A 284 -32.56 0.31 7.58
C ASP A 284 -31.45 -0.69 7.18
N GLY A 285 -30.22 -0.52 7.66
CA GLY A 285 -29.13 -1.50 7.46
C GLY A 285 -29.42 -2.93 7.92
N ARG A 286 -30.43 -3.14 8.77
CA ARG A 286 -30.88 -4.46 9.25
C ARG A 286 -32.23 -4.89 8.71
N ASP A 287 -32.84 -4.06 7.88
CA ASP A 287 -34.10 -4.38 7.23
C ASP A 287 -33.95 -5.31 6.03
N SER A 288 -35.05 -6.00 5.72
CA SER A 288 -35.15 -6.94 4.61
C SER A 288 -35.64 -6.24 3.35
N PHE A 289 -34.77 -6.14 2.34
CA PHE A 289 -35.08 -5.51 1.06
C PHE A 289 -35.21 -6.54 -0.05
N GLN A 290 -36.17 -6.30 -0.95
CA GLN A 290 -36.33 -7.10 -2.16
C GLN A 290 -35.40 -6.60 -3.26
N GLN A 291 -34.41 -7.41 -3.64
CA GLN A 291 -33.39 -7.08 -4.63
C GLN A 291 -33.47 -8.03 -5.82
N GLN A 292 -33.00 -7.58 -6.99
CA GLN A 292 -33.03 -8.38 -8.22
C GLN A 292 -31.67 -8.37 -8.92
N PHE A 293 -31.16 -9.57 -9.20
CA PHE A 293 -29.88 -9.80 -9.88
C PHE A 293 -30.10 -10.57 -11.17
N THR A 294 -29.47 -10.17 -12.26
CA THR A 294 -29.59 -10.82 -13.57
C THR A 294 -28.23 -10.94 -14.24
N ASN A 295 -27.89 -12.15 -14.68
CA ASN A 295 -26.75 -12.40 -15.56
C ASN A 295 -27.26 -12.94 -16.90
N THR A 296 -27.40 -12.03 -17.86
CA THR A 296 -27.99 -12.33 -19.18
C THR A 296 -27.10 -13.24 -20.02
N SER A 297 -25.77 -13.19 -19.84
CA SER A 297 -24.81 -13.99 -20.60
C SER A 297 -24.88 -15.48 -20.27
N ILE A 298 -25.27 -15.84 -19.04
CA ILE A 298 -25.42 -17.25 -18.59
C ILE A 298 -26.88 -17.68 -18.51
N GLY A 299 -27.83 -16.77 -18.77
CA GLY A 299 -29.26 -17.07 -18.75
C GLY A 299 -29.78 -17.34 -17.34
N ALA A 300 -29.55 -16.42 -16.41
CA ALA A 300 -29.95 -16.58 -15.02
C ALA A 300 -30.42 -15.26 -14.39
N SER A 301 -31.43 -15.32 -13.53
CA SER A 301 -31.77 -14.20 -12.64
C SER A 301 -32.30 -14.71 -11.31
N ILE A 302 -32.20 -13.89 -10.28
CA ILE A 302 -32.76 -14.16 -8.97
C ILE A 302 -33.39 -12.89 -8.43
N GLN A 303 -34.57 -13.05 -7.81
CA GLN A 303 -35.19 -12.02 -6.99
C GLN A 303 -35.12 -12.50 -5.55
N ILE A 304 -34.47 -11.76 -4.67
CA ILE A 304 -34.09 -12.20 -3.32
C ILE A 304 -34.55 -11.18 -2.30
N LEU A 305 -35.12 -11.66 -1.19
CA LEU A 305 -35.48 -10.88 -0.02
C LEU A 305 -34.46 -11.20 1.07
N GLY A 306 -33.61 -10.25 1.41
CA GLY A 306 -32.59 -10.41 2.44
C GLY A 306 -32.16 -9.09 3.04
N SER A 307 -31.38 -9.18 4.11
CA SER A 307 -31.01 -8.03 4.93
C SER A 307 -29.95 -7.17 4.23
N GLY A 308 -30.15 -5.84 4.24
CA GLY A 308 -29.18 -4.86 3.72
C GLY A 308 -28.79 -5.09 2.25
N ASN A 309 -27.52 -4.87 1.92
CA ASN A 309 -27.01 -4.94 0.54
C ASN A 309 -26.56 -6.34 0.11
N LEU A 310 -27.27 -6.90 -0.88
CA LEU A 310 -26.90 -8.15 -1.52
C LEU A 310 -26.06 -7.94 -2.80
N GLN A 311 -25.91 -6.73 -3.33
CA GLN A 311 -25.13 -6.48 -4.56
C GLN A 311 -23.65 -6.85 -4.43
N LYS A 312 -23.02 -6.54 -3.30
CA LYS A 312 -21.60 -6.86 -3.05
C LYS A 312 -21.39 -8.33 -2.64
N THR A 313 -22.45 -9.03 -2.25
CA THR A 313 -22.38 -10.38 -1.65
C THR A 313 -23.01 -11.47 -2.51
N MET A 314 -23.86 -11.10 -3.46
CA MET A 314 -24.56 -11.98 -4.39
C MET A 314 -23.70 -12.29 -5.61
N GLU A 315 -23.74 -13.54 -6.01
CA GLU A 315 -22.96 -14.07 -7.10
C GLU A 315 -23.81 -15.00 -7.96
N ILE A 316 -23.79 -14.78 -9.28
CA ILE A 316 -24.39 -15.67 -10.26
C ILE A 316 -23.33 -16.07 -11.28
N ARG A 317 -22.79 -17.28 -11.12
CA ARG A 317 -21.72 -17.81 -11.97
C ARG A 317 -22.21 -19.00 -12.78
N LYS A 318 -21.63 -19.16 -13.97
CA LYS A 318 -21.68 -20.44 -14.67
C LYS A 318 -20.68 -21.38 -14.02
N ASP A 319 -21.11 -22.58 -13.69
CA ASP A 319 -20.21 -23.66 -13.29
C ASP A 319 -19.69 -24.39 -14.54
N GLU A 320 -18.40 -24.21 -14.83
CA GLU A 320 -17.73 -24.86 -15.97
C GLU A 320 -17.24 -26.28 -15.66
N SER A 321 -17.24 -26.67 -14.39
CA SER A 321 -16.82 -28.00 -13.91
C SER A 321 -17.86 -28.60 -12.97
N PRO A 322 -19.11 -28.80 -13.44
CA PRO A 322 -20.17 -29.36 -12.61
C PRO A 322 -19.78 -30.76 -12.15
N TYR A 323 -20.37 -31.17 -11.01
CA TYR A 323 -20.06 -32.33 -10.17
C TYR A 323 -20.19 -33.74 -10.80
N VAL A 324 -20.09 -33.84 -12.13
CA VAL A 324 -20.36 -35.00 -12.99
C VAL A 324 -19.78 -34.80 -14.39
N PRO A 325 -19.37 -35.87 -15.09
CA PRO A 325 -19.06 -35.79 -16.51
C PRO A 325 -20.31 -35.42 -17.32
N VAL A 326 -20.46 -34.14 -17.67
CA VAL A 326 -21.60 -33.62 -18.48
C VAL A 326 -21.77 -34.40 -19.79
N ALA A 327 -20.66 -34.91 -20.35
CA ALA A 327 -20.65 -35.74 -21.54
C ALA A 327 -21.44 -37.06 -21.41
N MET A 328 -21.75 -37.51 -20.19
CA MET A 328 -22.55 -38.71 -19.92
C MET A 328 -24.02 -38.40 -19.59
N LEU A 329 -24.38 -37.13 -19.40
CA LEU A 329 -25.72 -36.71 -19.02
C LEU A 329 -26.53 -36.27 -20.23
N SER A 330 -27.75 -36.79 -20.36
CA SER A 330 -28.65 -36.44 -21.47
C SER A 330 -29.87 -35.71 -20.93
N GLY A 331 -30.39 -34.75 -21.72
CA GLY A 331 -31.60 -34.01 -21.39
C GLY A 331 -31.38 -32.74 -20.57
N ILE A 332 -30.14 -32.32 -20.29
CA ILE A 332 -29.84 -30.99 -19.73
C ILE A 332 -29.99 -29.93 -20.83
N VAL A 333 -30.72 -28.87 -20.53
CA VAL A 333 -31.10 -27.83 -21.51
C VAL A 333 -30.70 -26.41 -21.10
N SER A 334 -30.14 -26.21 -19.91
CA SER A 334 -29.48 -24.96 -19.49
C SER A 334 -27.98 -25.17 -19.30
N ASP A 335 -27.26 -24.12 -18.92
CA ASP A 335 -25.97 -24.26 -18.25
C ASP A 335 -26.18 -24.60 -16.77
N PHE A 336 -25.13 -25.03 -16.07
CA PHE A 336 -25.12 -25.16 -14.62
C PHE A 336 -24.78 -23.80 -14.02
N ILE A 337 -25.63 -23.30 -13.13
CA ILE A 337 -25.55 -21.95 -12.59
C ILE A 337 -25.44 -22.03 -11.08
N ASP A 338 -24.36 -21.49 -10.54
CA ASP A 338 -24.17 -21.33 -9.10
C ASP A 338 -24.73 -19.98 -8.66
N PHE A 339 -25.72 -20.03 -7.77
CA PHE A 339 -26.22 -18.86 -7.05
C PHE A 339 -25.64 -18.91 -5.65
N ASN A 340 -25.01 -17.83 -5.21
CA ASN A 340 -24.43 -17.74 -3.88
C ASN A 340 -24.63 -16.33 -3.31
N ALA A 341 -24.88 -16.23 -2.01
CA ALA A 341 -24.90 -14.97 -1.27
C ALA A 341 -24.17 -15.16 0.06
N SER A 342 -23.26 -14.25 0.41
CA SER A 342 -22.55 -14.32 1.69
C SER A 342 -23.30 -13.66 2.87
N SER A 343 -24.40 -12.97 2.58
CA SER A 343 -25.33 -12.41 3.57
C SER A 343 -26.58 -13.30 3.73
N GLY A 344 -27.22 -13.21 4.89
CA GLY A 344 -28.47 -13.91 5.15
C GLY A 344 -29.62 -13.42 4.26
N PHE A 345 -30.49 -14.34 3.88
CA PHE A 345 -31.72 -14.02 3.14
C PHE A 345 -32.89 -14.85 3.67
N GLU A 346 -34.09 -14.30 3.54
CA GLU A 346 -35.32 -14.95 3.99
C GLU A 346 -35.89 -15.87 2.91
N SER A 347 -35.94 -15.38 1.67
CA SER A 347 -36.47 -16.12 0.53
C SER A 347 -35.94 -15.58 -0.80
N ALA A 348 -35.96 -16.42 -1.83
CA ALA A 348 -35.58 -16.06 -3.17
C ALA A 348 -36.47 -16.75 -4.22
N THR A 349 -36.55 -16.14 -5.40
CA THR A 349 -37.12 -16.72 -6.61
C THR A 349 -36.01 -16.81 -7.65
N VAL A 350 -35.51 -18.03 -7.88
CA VAL A 350 -34.49 -18.33 -8.88
C VAL A 350 -35.17 -18.54 -10.23
N ARG A 351 -34.63 -17.93 -11.29
CA ARG A 351 -35.01 -18.14 -12.68
C ARG A 351 -33.81 -18.61 -13.48
N VAL A 352 -33.93 -19.77 -14.11
CA VAL A 352 -32.94 -20.31 -15.06
C VAL A 352 -33.55 -20.34 -16.44
N TYR A 353 -32.84 -19.83 -17.42
CA TYR A 353 -33.25 -19.84 -18.83
C TYR A 353 -32.68 -21.07 -19.52
N TYR A 354 -33.49 -21.74 -20.33
CA TYR A 354 -33.08 -22.90 -21.11
C TYR A 354 -32.90 -22.54 -22.59
N ASN A 355 -32.04 -23.31 -23.25
CA ASN A 355 -31.76 -23.17 -24.67
C ASN A 355 -32.58 -24.19 -25.47
N GLU A 356 -33.56 -23.71 -26.24
CA GLU A 356 -34.41 -24.57 -27.08
C GLU A 356 -33.61 -25.51 -28.00
N SER A 357 -32.43 -25.10 -28.47
CA SER A 357 -31.59 -25.95 -29.33
C SER A 357 -31.06 -27.20 -28.63
N ARG A 358 -31.03 -27.22 -27.29
CA ARG A 358 -30.60 -28.36 -26.47
C ARG A 358 -31.74 -29.34 -26.15
N LEU A 359 -33.00 -29.02 -26.48
CA LEU A 359 -34.16 -29.86 -26.15
C LEU A 359 -34.12 -31.26 -26.78
N ASN A 360 -33.47 -31.41 -27.94
CA ASN A 360 -33.30 -32.70 -28.63
C ASN A 360 -34.61 -33.50 -28.78
N GLY A 361 -35.74 -32.82 -28.96
CA GLY A 361 -37.08 -33.42 -29.09
C GLY A 361 -37.83 -33.69 -27.77
N SER A 362 -37.29 -33.25 -26.64
CA SER A 362 -38.02 -33.22 -25.36
C SER A 362 -39.13 -32.18 -25.41
N ASP A 363 -40.29 -32.52 -24.83
CA ASP A 363 -41.37 -31.56 -24.62
C ASP A 363 -40.99 -30.60 -23.48
N GLU A 364 -41.19 -29.30 -23.69
CA GLU A 364 -40.93 -28.25 -22.70
C GLU A 364 -41.79 -28.43 -21.44
N SER A 365 -42.96 -29.06 -21.58
CA SER A 365 -43.82 -29.41 -20.44
C SER A 365 -43.19 -30.43 -19.47
N GLY A 366 -42.20 -31.20 -19.94
CA GLY A 366 -41.46 -32.18 -19.17
C GLY A 366 -40.16 -31.66 -18.56
N LEU A 367 -39.80 -30.40 -18.81
CA LEU A 367 -38.62 -29.79 -18.21
C LEU A 367 -38.84 -29.51 -16.73
N LYS A 368 -37.76 -29.69 -15.97
CA LYS A 368 -37.72 -29.45 -14.54
C LYS A 368 -36.45 -28.70 -14.16
N LEU A 369 -36.60 -27.79 -13.23
CA LEU A 369 -35.52 -27.11 -12.53
C LEU A 369 -35.06 -27.97 -11.35
N TYR A 370 -33.75 -28.15 -11.25
CA TYR A 370 -33.08 -28.88 -10.19
C TYR A 370 -32.09 -27.97 -9.49
N TYR A 371 -31.90 -28.21 -8.20
CA TYR A 371 -30.83 -27.61 -7.39
C TYR A 371 -30.00 -28.70 -6.73
N PHE A 372 -28.76 -28.40 -6.37
CA PHE A 372 -27.90 -29.32 -5.64
C PHE A 372 -28.18 -29.23 -4.14
N ASP A 373 -28.63 -30.35 -3.54
CA ASP A 373 -28.79 -30.47 -2.09
C ASP A 373 -27.50 -31.05 -1.50
N GLU A 374 -26.76 -30.23 -0.78
CA GLU A 374 -25.49 -30.59 -0.15
C GLU A 374 -25.67 -31.64 0.96
N ALA A 375 -26.86 -31.73 1.56
CA ALA A 375 -27.13 -32.69 2.63
C ALA A 375 -27.23 -34.12 2.08
N SER A 376 -27.84 -34.29 0.91
CA SER A 376 -27.91 -35.58 0.21
C SER A 376 -26.78 -35.78 -0.82
N ASN A 377 -26.03 -34.72 -1.13
CA ASN A 377 -25.01 -34.68 -2.17
C ASN A 377 -25.57 -35.03 -3.56
N LEU A 378 -26.83 -34.67 -3.82
CA LEU A 378 -27.57 -35.04 -5.03
C LEU A 378 -28.36 -33.84 -5.56
N PRO A 379 -28.54 -33.73 -6.89
CA PRO A 379 -29.52 -32.81 -7.44
C PRO A 379 -30.95 -33.25 -7.12
N VAL A 380 -31.75 -32.32 -6.64
CA VAL A 380 -33.15 -32.52 -6.26
C VAL A 380 -34.07 -31.58 -7.05
N GLU A 381 -35.28 -32.06 -7.36
CA GLU A 381 -36.26 -31.25 -8.10
C GLU A 381 -36.69 -30.05 -7.23
N ALA A 382 -36.64 -28.84 -7.80
CA ALA A 382 -37.08 -27.64 -7.11
C ALA A 382 -38.60 -27.68 -6.85
N PRO A 383 -39.06 -27.53 -5.59
CA PRO A 383 -40.47 -27.58 -5.26
C PRO A 383 -41.21 -26.36 -5.84
N GLY A 384 -42.48 -26.54 -6.20
CA GLY A 384 -43.37 -25.43 -6.60
C GLY A 384 -43.00 -24.70 -7.89
N GLN A 385 -42.04 -25.22 -8.67
CA GLN A 385 -41.54 -24.60 -9.89
C GLN A 385 -42.60 -24.33 -10.97
N GLN A 386 -42.40 -23.27 -11.75
CA GLN A 386 -43.27 -22.85 -12.85
C GLN A 386 -42.49 -22.75 -14.16
N VAL A 387 -43.02 -23.35 -15.23
CA VAL A 387 -42.39 -23.34 -16.57
C VAL A 387 -43.01 -22.24 -17.41
N ASN A 388 -42.17 -21.36 -17.97
CA ASN A 388 -42.58 -20.34 -18.93
C ASN A 388 -41.99 -20.66 -20.32
N ILE A 389 -42.83 -21.26 -21.18
CA ILE A 389 -42.48 -21.67 -22.53
C ILE A 389 -42.39 -20.52 -23.55
N VAL A 390 -42.89 -19.33 -23.20
CA VAL A 390 -42.85 -18.17 -24.10
C VAL A 390 -41.52 -17.44 -23.97
N SER A 391 -40.97 -17.42 -22.76
CA SER A 391 -39.73 -16.74 -22.41
C SER A 391 -38.58 -17.69 -22.06
N ASN A 392 -38.80 -19.00 -22.26
CA ASN A 392 -37.82 -20.07 -22.09
C ASN A 392 -37.11 -20.09 -20.74
N TYR A 393 -37.85 -19.99 -19.65
CA TYR A 393 -37.30 -20.15 -18.31
C TYR A 393 -38.16 -21.04 -17.43
N ILE A 394 -37.54 -21.55 -16.37
CA ILE A 394 -38.24 -22.15 -15.23
C ILE A 394 -37.86 -21.35 -13.99
N GLU A 395 -38.84 -21.08 -13.15
CA GLU A 395 -38.64 -20.39 -11.89
C GLU A 395 -39.09 -21.22 -10.69
N ALA A 396 -38.44 -21.04 -9.55
CA ALA A 396 -38.83 -21.68 -8.29
C ALA A 396 -38.53 -20.77 -7.09
N GLN A 397 -39.38 -20.87 -6.08
CA GLN A 397 -39.11 -20.24 -4.78
C GLN A 397 -38.20 -21.13 -3.95
N THR A 398 -37.26 -20.51 -3.24
CA THR A 398 -36.25 -21.20 -2.43
C THR A 398 -35.83 -20.37 -1.23
N ASN A 399 -35.39 -21.04 -0.18
CA ASN A 399 -34.63 -20.47 0.93
C ASN A 399 -33.20 -21.04 0.96
N HIS A 400 -32.78 -21.58 -0.18
CA HIS A 400 -31.52 -22.28 -0.39
C HIS A 400 -30.85 -21.79 -1.68
N LEU A 401 -29.56 -21.51 -1.62
CA LEU A 401 -28.72 -21.13 -2.75
C LEU A 401 -27.63 -22.20 -2.94
N SER A 402 -27.37 -22.55 -4.20
CA SER A 402 -26.49 -23.66 -4.59
C SER A 402 -26.24 -23.60 -6.10
N MET A 403 -25.79 -24.71 -6.69
CA MET A 403 -25.88 -24.97 -8.13
C MET A 403 -27.32 -25.30 -8.57
N TRP A 404 -27.76 -24.76 -9.70
CA TRP A 404 -29.08 -24.94 -10.33
C TRP A 404 -28.95 -25.22 -11.83
N PHE A 405 -29.85 -26.03 -12.38
CA PHE A 405 -29.91 -26.32 -13.82
C PHE A 405 -31.28 -26.87 -14.24
N ILE A 406 -31.58 -26.82 -15.53
CA ILE A 406 -32.81 -27.36 -16.12
C ILE A 406 -32.49 -28.65 -16.88
N ALA A 407 -33.27 -29.69 -16.61
CA ALA A 407 -33.22 -30.95 -17.33
C ALA A 407 -34.61 -31.52 -17.64
N SER A 408 -34.69 -32.34 -18.68
CA SER A 408 -35.88 -33.10 -19.03
C SER A 408 -36.10 -34.24 -18.04
N ASN A 409 -37.23 -34.24 -17.33
CA ASN A 409 -37.53 -35.23 -16.29
C ASN A 409 -37.51 -36.67 -16.81
N THR A 410 -37.90 -36.87 -18.07
CA THR A 410 -37.94 -38.20 -18.70
C THR A 410 -36.56 -38.81 -18.85
N TYR A 411 -35.56 -38.01 -19.24
CA TYR A 411 -34.18 -38.47 -19.43
C TYR A 411 -33.39 -38.45 -18.12
N TRP A 412 -33.69 -37.47 -17.28
CA TRP A 412 -32.99 -37.23 -16.01
C TRP A 412 -33.31 -38.30 -14.95
N ALA A 413 -34.57 -38.72 -14.84
CA ALA A 413 -34.98 -39.68 -13.82
C ALA A 413 -34.20 -41.01 -13.89
N ASP A 414 -33.83 -41.46 -15.10
CA ASP A 414 -33.05 -42.68 -15.32
C ASP A 414 -31.56 -42.54 -14.92
N GLN A 415 -31.05 -41.30 -14.82
CA GLN A 415 -29.65 -40.97 -14.50
C GLN A 415 -29.45 -40.53 -13.04
N SER A 416 -30.53 -40.43 -12.25
CA SER A 416 -30.49 -40.08 -10.82
C SER A 416 -29.70 -41.06 -9.94
N ASN A 417 -29.34 -42.24 -10.45
CA ASN A 417 -28.50 -43.24 -9.78
C ASN A 417 -26.99 -43.07 -10.04
N VAL A 418 -26.59 -42.05 -10.82
CA VAL A 418 -25.17 -41.70 -10.98
C VAL A 418 -24.65 -41.23 -9.61
N GLN A 419 -23.46 -41.66 -9.20
CA GLN A 419 -22.85 -41.15 -7.98
C GLN A 419 -22.35 -39.72 -8.23
N TRP A 420 -23.03 -38.77 -7.60
CA TRP A 420 -22.64 -37.37 -7.56
C TRP A 420 -21.70 -37.21 -6.39
N ASN A 421 -20.41 -37.15 -6.68
CA ASN A 421 -19.44 -36.72 -5.69
C ASN A 421 -19.06 -35.30 -6.07
N HIS A 422 -19.23 -34.36 -5.14
CA HIS A 422 -18.38 -33.18 -5.13
C HIS A 422 -16.95 -33.68 -5.39
N PRO A 423 -16.15 -33.20 -6.36
CA PRO A 423 -14.73 -33.29 -6.18
C PRO A 423 -14.54 -32.42 -4.94
N ASP A 424 -14.49 -33.04 -3.76
CA ASP A 424 -13.96 -32.39 -2.59
C ASP A 424 -12.78 -31.57 -3.08
N ILE A 425 -12.69 -30.28 -2.74
CA ILE A 425 -11.47 -29.53 -3.06
C ILE A 425 -10.34 -30.41 -2.52
N ILE A 426 -9.54 -30.96 -3.43
CA ILE A 426 -8.59 -32.01 -3.09
C ILE A 426 -7.38 -31.27 -2.59
N TYR A 427 -7.25 -31.17 -1.27
CA TYR A 427 -6.15 -30.46 -0.64
C TYR A 427 -4.91 -31.35 -0.53
N SER A 428 -3.78 -30.76 -0.19
CA SER A 428 -2.49 -31.44 -0.04
C SER A 428 -2.05 -31.36 1.42
N VAL A 429 -1.27 -32.35 1.88
CA VAL A 429 -0.53 -32.18 3.14
C VAL A 429 0.46 -31.03 2.96
N GLY A 430 0.39 -30.02 3.83
CA GLY A 430 1.18 -28.79 3.73
C GLY A 430 0.39 -27.58 3.23
N ASP A 431 -0.77 -27.77 2.60
CA ASP A 431 -1.62 -26.66 2.17
C ASP A 431 -2.13 -25.89 3.39
N LYS A 432 -2.13 -24.56 3.26
CA LYS A 432 -2.73 -23.66 4.24
C LYS A 432 -4.13 -23.31 3.81
N ILE A 433 -5.10 -23.69 4.62
CA ILE A 433 -6.51 -23.39 4.40
C ILE A 433 -7.05 -22.50 5.52
N ASN A 434 -8.07 -21.73 5.19
CA ASN A 434 -8.88 -21.05 6.18
C ASN A 434 -10.13 -21.90 6.41
N ILE A 435 -10.36 -22.35 7.64
CA ILE A 435 -11.55 -23.12 8.00
C ILE A 435 -12.60 -22.12 8.50
N LYS A 436 -13.72 -22.02 7.80
CA LYS A 436 -14.84 -21.14 8.16
C LYS A 436 -15.96 -21.96 8.79
N ALA A 437 -16.52 -21.47 9.89
CA ALA A 437 -17.68 -22.03 10.55
C ALA A 437 -18.72 -20.93 10.74
N VAL A 438 -19.92 -21.11 10.19
CA VAL A 438 -21.02 -20.17 10.37
C VAL A 438 -21.78 -20.58 11.63
N VAL A 439 -21.90 -19.65 12.59
CA VAL A 439 -22.64 -19.85 13.83
C VAL A 439 -23.93 -19.06 13.77
N HIS A 440 -25.06 -19.77 13.87
CA HIS A 440 -26.39 -19.18 13.85
C HIS A 440 -26.95 -19.07 15.27
N ASN A 441 -27.44 -17.89 15.63
CA ASN A 441 -28.23 -17.73 16.84
C ASN A 441 -29.70 -18.04 16.54
N THR A 442 -30.12 -19.27 16.85
CA THR A 442 -31.50 -19.75 16.67
C THR A 442 -32.39 -19.57 17.92
N GLY A 443 -31.87 -18.85 18.93
CA GLY A 443 -32.58 -18.51 20.16
C GLY A 443 -33.61 -17.39 19.98
N ASP A 444 -34.38 -17.09 21.02
CA ASP A 444 -35.36 -15.99 21.02
C ASP A 444 -34.77 -14.67 21.55
N ALA A 445 -33.45 -14.57 21.63
CA ALA A 445 -32.74 -13.40 22.15
C ALA A 445 -31.34 -13.31 21.52
N ALA A 446 -30.81 -12.09 21.42
CA ALA A 446 -29.43 -11.86 20.98
C ALA A 446 -28.43 -12.45 21.99
N VAL A 447 -27.34 -13.01 21.47
CA VAL A 447 -26.17 -13.39 22.26
C VAL A 447 -25.24 -12.19 22.27
N ASN A 448 -25.15 -11.46 23.37
CA ASN A 448 -24.26 -10.28 23.47
C ASN A 448 -22.85 -10.64 23.94
N ASP A 449 -22.68 -11.85 24.46
CA ASP A 449 -21.38 -12.38 24.86
C ASP A 449 -20.57 -12.81 23.63
N ASN A 450 -19.26 -12.84 23.79
CA ASN A 450 -18.36 -13.38 22.78
C ASN A 450 -18.63 -14.88 22.63
N VAL A 451 -18.83 -15.35 21.40
CA VAL A 451 -19.09 -16.77 21.12
C VAL A 451 -17.79 -17.45 20.74
N LEU A 452 -17.30 -18.32 21.63
CA LEU A 452 -16.12 -19.13 21.36
C LEU A 452 -16.49 -20.30 20.44
N VAL A 453 -15.70 -20.50 19.38
CA VAL A 453 -15.83 -21.61 18.45
C VAL A 453 -14.51 -22.35 18.40
N ASP A 454 -14.51 -23.59 18.86
CA ASP A 454 -13.35 -24.47 18.80
C ASP A 454 -13.40 -25.36 17.55
N PHE A 455 -12.24 -25.58 16.94
CA PHE A 455 -12.04 -26.43 15.78
C PHE A 455 -11.23 -27.67 16.17
N TYR A 456 -11.60 -28.84 15.65
CA TYR A 456 -10.99 -30.12 15.97
C TYR A 456 -10.77 -30.96 14.71
N ALA A 457 -9.72 -31.79 14.74
CA ALA A 457 -9.49 -32.89 13.83
C ALA A 457 -10.03 -34.19 14.47
N GLY A 458 -11.14 -34.70 13.94
CA GLY A 458 -11.92 -35.80 14.52
C GLY A 458 -12.91 -35.32 15.59
N ASP A 459 -13.86 -36.19 15.97
CA ASP A 459 -14.96 -35.83 16.86
C ASP A 459 -14.44 -35.44 18.27
N PRO A 460 -14.65 -34.19 18.75
CA PRO A 460 -14.19 -33.76 20.07
C PRO A 460 -14.76 -34.59 21.22
N ASP A 461 -15.98 -35.14 21.09
CA ASP A 461 -16.60 -35.96 22.14
C ASP A 461 -16.04 -37.39 22.17
N ALA A 462 -15.30 -37.78 21.12
CA ALA A 462 -14.59 -39.07 21.00
C ALA A 462 -13.06 -38.92 21.10
N GLY A 463 -12.55 -37.76 21.51
CA GLY A 463 -11.11 -37.51 21.68
C GLY A 463 -10.39 -36.91 20.47
N GLY A 464 -11.11 -36.18 19.60
CA GLY A 464 -10.55 -35.42 18.49
C GLY A 464 -9.47 -34.41 18.92
N SER A 465 -8.53 -34.14 18.03
CA SER A 465 -7.37 -33.27 18.29
C SER A 465 -7.73 -31.80 18.08
N TYR A 466 -7.45 -30.96 19.07
CA TYR A 466 -7.74 -29.53 18.99
C TYR A 466 -6.86 -28.83 17.93
N LEU A 467 -7.48 -28.04 17.05
CA LEU A 467 -6.80 -27.31 15.96
C LEU A 467 -6.63 -25.83 16.27
N GLY A 468 -7.54 -25.26 17.05
CA GLY A 468 -7.55 -23.84 17.41
C GLY A 468 -8.97 -23.36 17.70
N SER A 469 -9.08 -22.08 18.04
CA SER A 469 -10.36 -21.42 18.28
C SER A 469 -10.47 -20.13 17.49
N ALA A 470 -11.69 -19.75 17.15
CA ALA A 470 -12.03 -18.39 16.80
C ALA A 470 -13.06 -17.87 17.80
N THR A 471 -12.98 -16.59 18.12
CA THR A 471 -13.99 -15.92 18.95
C THR A 471 -14.78 -14.99 18.07
N ILE A 472 -16.08 -15.22 18.00
CA ILE A 472 -17.02 -14.28 17.41
C ILE A 472 -17.21 -13.16 18.44
N THR A 473 -16.86 -11.95 18.04
CA THR A 473 -16.97 -10.75 18.87
C THR A 473 -18.15 -9.89 18.43
N GLY A 474 -18.61 -9.04 19.34
CA GLY A 474 -19.75 -8.14 19.10
C GLY A 474 -21.10 -8.87 19.04
N GLY A 475 -21.20 -10.02 19.71
CA GLY A 475 -22.44 -10.79 19.82
C GLY A 475 -23.00 -11.34 18.50
N ILE A 476 -24.06 -12.13 18.57
CA ILE A 476 -24.84 -12.60 17.43
C ILE A 476 -26.29 -12.20 17.71
N SER A 477 -26.85 -11.31 16.87
CA SER A 477 -28.24 -10.87 16.96
C SER A 477 -29.20 -12.06 16.95
N GLN A 478 -30.40 -11.89 17.48
CA GLN A 478 -31.44 -12.91 17.41
C GLN A 478 -31.72 -13.26 15.94
N GLY A 479 -31.68 -14.54 15.57
CA GLY A 479 -31.84 -14.98 14.18
C GLY A 479 -30.64 -14.72 13.27
N GLY A 480 -29.66 -13.94 13.73
CA GLY A 480 -28.45 -13.62 12.98
C GLY A 480 -27.44 -14.76 12.95
N SER A 481 -26.41 -14.58 12.14
CA SER A 481 -25.26 -15.48 12.09
C SER A 481 -23.96 -14.71 11.99
N LYS A 482 -22.88 -15.31 12.49
CA LYS A 482 -21.52 -14.77 12.31
C LYS A 482 -20.57 -15.90 11.99
N THR A 483 -19.54 -15.58 11.21
CA THR A 483 -18.54 -16.55 10.78
C THR A 483 -17.34 -16.52 11.71
N ALA A 484 -17.04 -17.68 12.31
CA ALA A 484 -15.77 -17.97 12.95
C ALA A 484 -14.78 -18.49 11.89
N VAL A 485 -13.58 -17.92 11.84
CA VAL A 485 -12.54 -18.34 10.87
C VAL A 485 -11.28 -18.76 11.62
N LEU A 486 -10.85 -20.00 11.43
CA LEU A 486 -9.51 -20.45 11.79
C LEU A 486 -8.59 -20.23 10.58
N TYR A 487 -7.70 -19.25 10.69
CA TYR A 487 -6.81 -18.86 9.61
C TYR A 487 -5.56 -19.73 9.51
N GLY A 488 -5.15 -20.01 8.27
CA GLY A 488 -3.84 -20.58 7.97
C GLY A 488 -3.59 -21.98 8.56
N TYR A 489 -4.65 -22.77 8.76
CA TYR A 489 -4.51 -24.15 9.19
C TYR A 489 -3.72 -24.94 8.16
N THR A 490 -2.57 -25.48 8.58
CA THR A 490 -1.72 -26.30 7.71
C THR A 490 -2.15 -27.75 7.82
N ILE A 491 -2.54 -28.33 6.69
CA ILE A 491 -3.02 -29.70 6.62
C ILE A 491 -1.86 -30.66 6.92
N SER A 492 -2.02 -31.51 7.92
CA SER A 492 -0.90 -32.30 8.49
C SER A 492 -1.03 -33.82 8.33
N SER A 493 -2.16 -34.34 7.83
CA SER A 493 -2.37 -35.79 7.66
C SER A 493 -3.45 -36.12 6.62
N SER A 494 -3.49 -37.39 6.17
CA SER A 494 -4.09 -37.84 4.90
C SER A 494 -5.60 -38.14 4.87
N ALA A 495 -6.37 -37.68 5.86
CA ALA A 495 -7.83 -37.53 5.83
C ALA A 495 -8.25 -37.06 7.23
N VAL A 496 -8.87 -35.88 7.33
CA VAL A 496 -9.27 -35.33 8.63
C VAL A 496 -10.70 -34.82 8.54
N ASP A 497 -11.60 -35.41 9.32
CA ASP A 497 -12.88 -34.79 9.60
C ASP A 497 -12.62 -33.55 10.46
N ILE A 498 -12.96 -32.37 9.97
CA ILE A 498 -12.87 -31.12 10.72
C ILE A 498 -14.19 -30.93 11.45
N TYR A 499 -14.16 -31.01 12.77
CA TYR A 499 -15.29 -30.73 13.65
C TYR A 499 -15.21 -29.31 14.18
N VAL A 500 -16.36 -28.70 14.40
CA VAL A 500 -16.50 -27.41 15.07
C VAL A 500 -17.43 -27.56 16.26
N LYS A 501 -17.08 -26.94 17.38
CA LYS A 501 -17.88 -26.93 18.61
C LYS A 501 -18.07 -25.49 19.06
N VAL A 502 -19.32 -25.05 19.06
CA VAL A 502 -19.73 -23.72 19.51
C VAL A 502 -19.96 -23.74 21.03
N ASP A 503 -19.52 -22.69 21.70
CA ASP A 503 -19.58 -22.51 23.15
C ASP A 503 -19.15 -23.76 23.95
N PRO A 504 -17.92 -24.26 23.73
CA PRO A 504 -17.45 -25.47 24.40
C PRO A 504 -17.37 -25.32 25.93
N LEU A 505 -17.35 -24.08 26.43
CA LEU A 505 -17.31 -23.74 27.85
C LEU A 505 -18.70 -23.64 28.48
N LYS A 506 -19.79 -23.73 27.70
CA LYS A 506 -21.17 -23.54 28.16
C LYS A 506 -21.36 -22.20 28.86
N SER A 507 -20.72 -21.18 28.31
CA SER A 507 -20.72 -19.82 28.84
C SER A 507 -21.95 -19.03 28.41
N ILE A 508 -22.62 -19.47 27.36
CA ILE A 508 -23.83 -18.89 26.79
C ILE A 508 -25.02 -19.77 27.18
N THR A 509 -26.14 -19.13 27.55
CA THR A 509 -27.37 -19.88 27.87
C THR A 509 -28.13 -20.21 26.59
N GLU A 510 -28.26 -21.50 26.30
CA GLU A 510 -28.83 -21.98 25.04
C GLU A 510 -30.11 -22.80 25.25
N LYS A 511 -30.94 -22.88 24.19
CA LYS A 511 -32.14 -23.74 24.18
C LYS A 511 -31.81 -25.23 24.09
N SER A 512 -30.70 -25.55 23.44
CA SER A 512 -30.21 -26.92 23.25
C SER A 512 -28.70 -26.88 23.20
N GLU A 513 -28.08 -27.72 24.01
CA GLU A 513 -26.63 -27.89 24.11
C GLU A 513 -26.12 -29.00 23.17
N SER A 514 -27.05 -29.74 22.53
CA SER A 514 -26.76 -30.92 21.73
C SER A 514 -26.58 -30.64 20.23
N ASN A 515 -26.82 -29.41 19.78
CA ASN A 515 -26.77 -29.01 18.36
C ASN A 515 -25.63 -28.02 18.06
N ASN A 516 -24.66 -27.86 18.97
CA ASN A 516 -23.52 -26.95 18.82
C ASN A 516 -22.31 -27.58 18.14
N LYS A 517 -22.51 -28.73 17.47
CA LYS A 517 -21.44 -29.47 16.82
C LYS A 517 -21.80 -29.69 15.35
N ALA A 518 -20.87 -29.33 14.47
CA ALA A 518 -20.92 -29.62 13.05
C ALA A 518 -19.58 -30.18 12.60
N TYR A 519 -19.52 -30.86 11.45
CA TYR A 519 -18.26 -31.33 10.88
C TYR A 519 -18.31 -31.39 9.36
N LYS A 520 -17.12 -31.41 8.74
CA LYS A 520 -16.92 -31.65 7.31
C LYS A 520 -15.67 -32.48 7.08
N THR A 521 -15.72 -33.45 6.17
CA THR A 521 -14.56 -34.26 5.78
C THR A 521 -13.66 -33.49 4.81
N LEU A 522 -12.34 -33.50 5.06
CA LEU A 522 -11.34 -32.95 4.16
C LEU A 522 -10.71 -34.06 3.30
N SER A 523 -10.91 -34.02 1.98
CA SER A 523 -10.29 -34.99 1.06
C SER A 523 -8.96 -34.49 0.51
N ILE A 524 -7.96 -35.38 0.49
CA ILE A 524 -6.58 -35.08 0.11
C ILE A 524 -6.13 -36.00 -1.02
N GLY A 525 -5.49 -35.44 -2.05
CA GLY A 525 -5.07 -36.16 -3.25
C GLY A 525 -3.55 -36.28 -3.37
N PRO A 526 -3.03 -37.12 -4.28
CA PRO A 526 -1.60 -37.33 -4.41
C PRO A 526 -0.94 -36.18 -5.21
N GLN A 527 -0.16 -35.34 -4.52
CA GLN A 527 0.39 -34.05 -4.99
C GLN A 527 1.89 -34.09 -5.33
N ASN A 528 2.41 -35.19 -5.86
CA ASN A 528 3.83 -35.33 -6.24
C ASN A 528 3.99 -36.40 -7.33
N PHE A 529 3.20 -36.34 -8.40
CA PHE A 529 3.52 -37.20 -9.54
C PHE A 529 4.61 -36.49 -10.34
N ASP A 530 5.74 -37.18 -10.43
CA ASP A 530 6.97 -36.85 -11.14
C ASP A 530 7.14 -38.05 -12.07
N SER A 531 6.66 -37.89 -13.30
CA SER A 531 6.37 -38.97 -14.23
C SER A 531 7.64 -39.60 -14.81
N ASP A 532 8.75 -38.87 -14.90
CA ASP A 532 10.07 -39.35 -15.32
C ASP A 532 11.06 -39.57 -14.15
N GLY A 533 10.80 -39.00 -12.98
CA GLY A 533 11.54 -39.22 -11.74
C GLY A 533 12.76 -38.31 -11.57
N ASP A 534 12.86 -37.21 -12.32
CA ASP A 534 14.01 -36.30 -12.31
C ASP A 534 14.00 -35.34 -11.09
N GLY A 535 12.84 -35.24 -10.42
CA GLY A 535 12.61 -34.43 -9.23
C GLY A 535 11.90 -33.10 -9.48
N LEU A 536 11.48 -32.80 -10.71
CA LEU A 536 10.46 -31.82 -11.03
C LEU A 536 9.10 -32.54 -11.10
N THR A 537 8.02 -31.85 -10.73
CA THR A 537 6.68 -32.43 -10.85
C THR A 537 6.09 -32.13 -12.23
N ASP A 538 5.23 -33.00 -12.76
CA ASP A 538 4.56 -32.78 -14.05
C ASP A 538 3.86 -31.41 -14.11
N ALA A 539 3.40 -30.91 -12.96
CA ALA A 539 2.76 -29.61 -12.80
C ALA A 539 3.75 -28.43 -12.88
N GLU A 540 5.00 -28.60 -12.45
CA GLU A 540 6.06 -27.59 -12.60
C GLU A 540 6.49 -27.46 -14.06
N GLU A 541 6.62 -28.58 -14.74
CA GLU A 541 7.12 -28.68 -16.12
C GLU A 541 6.08 -28.18 -17.14
N THR A 542 4.83 -28.63 -17.00
CA THR A 542 3.73 -28.16 -17.86
C THR A 542 3.22 -26.78 -17.46
N GLY A 543 3.38 -26.40 -16.19
CA GLY A 543 2.92 -25.13 -15.62
C GLY A 543 3.88 -23.95 -15.85
N GLY A 544 5.10 -24.22 -16.33
CA GLY A 544 6.10 -23.23 -16.67
C GLY A 544 6.93 -22.76 -15.48
N MET A 545 8.16 -23.24 -15.40
CA MET A 545 9.12 -22.92 -14.35
C MET A 545 9.75 -21.54 -14.58
N GLN A 546 9.69 -20.67 -13.58
CA GLN A 546 10.11 -19.27 -13.73
C GLN A 546 11.60 -19.08 -13.43
N ILE A 547 12.30 -18.28 -14.25
CA ILE A 547 13.71 -17.93 -14.05
C ILE A 547 13.91 -16.41 -13.93
N LEU A 548 15.01 -16.00 -13.29
CA LEU A 548 15.27 -14.62 -12.88
C LEU A 548 15.80 -13.69 -13.97
N ASP A 549 16.55 -14.20 -14.96
CA ASP A 549 17.19 -13.36 -15.97
C ASP A 549 17.55 -14.17 -17.24
N PRO A 550 16.92 -13.89 -18.40
CA PRO A 550 15.78 -13.00 -18.60
C PRO A 550 14.51 -13.61 -17.97
N TYR A 551 13.59 -12.78 -17.48
CA TYR A 551 12.30 -13.25 -16.95
C TYR A 551 11.53 -14.06 -18.00
N ARG A 552 11.58 -15.38 -17.86
CA ARG A 552 11.05 -16.35 -18.82
C ARG A 552 10.53 -17.58 -18.07
N ALA A 553 9.48 -18.19 -18.61
CA ALA A 553 9.02 -19.52 -18.21
C ALA A 553 9.68 -20.58 -19.09
N ILE A 554 10.27 -21.60 -18.48
CA ILE A 554 10.81 -22.80 -19.11
C ILE A 554 9.78 -23.92 -18.96
N TYR A 555 9.55 -24.66 -20.03
CA TYR A 555 8.64 -25.81 -20.07
C TYR A 555 9.44 -27.01 -20.58
N THR A 556 9.26 -28.15 -19.91
CA THR A 556 9.92 -29.42 -20.22
C THR A 556 8.87 -30.51 -20.48
N ASP A 557 9.27 -31.63 -21.07
CA ASP A 557 8.35 -32.76 -21.30
C ASP A 557 8.28 -33.62 -20.02
N PRO A 558 7.13 -33.71 -19.32
CA PRO A 558 7.05 -34.38 -18.02
C PRO A 558 7.23 -35.91 -18.07
N TYR A 559 7.64 -36.46 -19.21
CA TYR A 559 7.91 -37.89 -19.38
C TYR A 559 9.34 -38.16 -19.89
N ASP A 560 10.20 -37.14 -19.91
CA ASP A 560 11.58 -37.19 -20.43
C ASP A 560 12.53 -36.41 -19.52
N ASP A 561 13.49 -37.09 -18.88
CA ASP A 561 14.32 -36.50 -17.84
C ASP A 561 15.42 -35.55 -18.37
N ASP A 562 15.68 -35.51 -19.68
CA ASP A 562 16.63 -34.63 -20.39
C ASP A 562 15.96 -34.10 -21.67
N THR A 563 15.12 -33.07 -21.52
CA THR A 563 14.23 -32.57 -22.58
C THR A 563 15.00 -32.12 -23.83
N ASP A 564 16.26 -31.70 -23.70
CA ASP A 564 17.05 -31.15 -24.81
C ASP A 564 18.22 -32.02 -25.30
N ASP A 565 18.35 -33.24 -24.76
CA ASP A 565 19.33 -34.27 -25.10
C ASP A 565 20.81 -33.83 -24.95
N ASP A 566 21.12 -32.93 -24.00
CA ASP A 566 22.49 -32.42 -23.79
C ASP A 566 23.29 -33.16 -22.70
N GLY A 567 22.62 -34.07 -21.98
CA GLY A 567 23.22 -35.01 -21.03
C GLY A 567 23.19 -34.56 -19.57
N LEU A 568 22.40 -33.54 -19.23
CA LEU A 568 22.01 -33.14 -17.88
C LEU A 568 20.50 -33.31 -17.73
N SER A 569 20.01 -33.63 -16.53
CA SER A 569 18.56 -33.72 -16.32
C SER A 569 17.93 -32.33 -16.13
N ASP A 570 16.66 -32.18 -16.49
CA ASP A 570 15.95 -30.90 -16.42
C ASP A 570 16.03 -30.30 -15.00
N ARG A 571 15.85 -31.12 -13.95
CA ARG A 571 16.04 -30.72 -12.55
C ARG A 571 17.46 -30.26 -12.23
N GLU A 572 18.48 -30.92 -12.76
CA GLU A 572 19.88 -30.56 -12.51
C GLU A 572 20.23 -29.20 -13.10
N GLU A 573 19.65 -28.90 -14.26
CA GLU A 573 19.81 -27.66 -15.01
C GLU A 573 19.01 -26.51 -14.42
N MET A 574 17.77 -26.76 -13.98
CA MET A 574 16.95 -25.78 -13.27
C MET A 574 17.57 -25.36 -11.93
N GLY A 575 18.47 -26.17 -11.39
CA GLY A 575 19.32 -25.80 -10.25
C GLY A 575 18.53 -25.66 -8.95
N THR A 576 18.85 -24.65 -8.15
CA THR A 576 18.19 -24.44 -6.85
C THR A 576 17.14 -23.34 -6.95
N ILE A 577 16.06 -23.49 -6.18
CA ILE A 577 15.06 -22.43 -6.02
C ILE A 577 15.73 -21.22 -5.35
N ALA A 578 15.71 -20.08 -6.04
CA ALA A 578 16.27 -18.83 -5.58
C ALA A 578 15.35 -18.12 -4.57
N TYR A 579 14.05 -18.07 -4.86
CA TYR A 579 13.01 -17.52 -3.99
C TYR A 579 11.62 -17.93 -4.49
N TYR A 580 10.59 -17.67 -3.68
CA TYR A 580 9.19 -17.84 -4.07
C TYR A 580 8.53 -16.47 -4.25
N SER A 581 7.73 -16.30 -5.30
CA SER A 581 6.90 -15.12 -5.52
C SER A 581 5.49 -15.54 -5.92
N SER A 582 4.48 -14.97 -5.28
CA SER A 582 3.06 -15.36 -5.45
C SER A 582 2.81 -16.87 -5.36
N GLY A 583 3.54 -17.56 -4.47
CA GLY A 583 3.43 -19.01 -4.27
C GLY A 583 4.13 -19.87 -5.32
N LYS A 584 4.75 -19.29 -6.36
CA LYS A 584 5.50 -20.01 -7.39
C LYS A 584 7.01 -19.95 -7.14
N PRO A 585 7.76 -21.06 -7.32
CA PRO A 585 9.21 -21.06 -7.22
C PRO A 585 9.85 -20.33 -8.41
N TYR A 586 10.87 -19.54 -8.12
CA TYR A 586 11.78 -18.96 -9.12
C TYR A 586 13.13 -19.65 -9.01
N TYR A 587 13.60 -20.21 -10.11
CA TYR A 587 14.78 -21.05 -10.17
C TYR A 587 16.04 -20.25 -10.52
N SER A 588 17.15 -20.59 -9.87
CA SER A 588 18.50 -20.19 -10.26
C SER A 588 19.11 -21.30 -11.09
N ILE A 589 18.90 -21.20 -12.40
CA ILE A 589 19.32 -22.22 -13.36
C ILE A 589 20.83 -22.25 -13.55
N LYS A 590 21.38 -23.45 -13.80
CA LYS A 590 22.75 -23.68 -14.28
C LYS A 590 22.82 -23.56 -15.81
N SER A 591 21.79 -24.06 -16.49
CA SER A 591 21.56 -24.04 -17.94
C SER A 591 20.05 -24.05 -18.22
N TYR A 592 19.66 -23.80 -19.47
CA TYR A 592 18.29 -23.89 -19.96
C TYR A 592 17.98 -25.31 -20.42
N ALA A 593 17.09 -25.99 -19.69
CA ALA A 593 16.62 -27.34 -19.98
C ALA A 593 15.77 -27.49 -21.26
N ASP A 594 15.47 -26.38 -21.92
CA ASP A 594 14.73 -26.37 -23.19
C ASP A 594 15.62 -25.95 -24.38
N ILE A 595 16.95 -25.83 -24.18
CA ILE A 595 17.91 -25.37 -25.19
C ILE A 595 19.26 -26.07 -25.03
N ALA A 596 19.51 -27.05 -25.90
CA ALA A 596 20.76 -27.79 -25.93
C ALA A 596 22.02 -26.89 -25.95
N HIS A 597 22.99 -27.18 -25.08
CA HIS A 597 24.30 -26.49 -24.95
C HIS A 597 24.21 -25.03 -24.49
N SER A 598 23.28 -24.73 -23.59
CA SER A 598 23.07 -23.38 -23.07
C SER A 598 24.00 -23.00 -21.92
N ASP A 599 24.70 -23.98 -21.30
CA ASP A 599 25.83 -23.68 -20.44
C ASP A 599 27.05 -23.23 -21.27
N SER A 600 27.80 -22.26 -20.77
CA SER A 600 29.03 -21.81 -21.43
C SER A 600 30.20 -22.77 -21.22
N SER A 601 29.91 -24.01 -20.81
CA SER A 601 30.91 -25.04 -20.61
C SER A 601 31.25 -25.61 -21.99
N PHE A 602 32.41 -25.20 -22.52
CA PHE A 602 32.99 -25.77 -23.74
C PHE A 602 33.43 -27.24 -23.50
N LYS A 603 32.51 -28.13 -23.11
CA LYS A 603 32.66 -29.56 -23.38
C LYS A 603 32.31 -29.78 -24.84
N ASP A 604 33.31 -29.46 -25.64
CA ASP A 604 33.40 -29.68 -27.08
C ASP A 604 33.25 -31.17 -27.41
N ASP A 605 32.07 -31.56 -27.89
CA ASP A 605 31.89 -32.71 -28.77
C ASP A 605 31.45 -32.25 -30.18
N ARG A 606 32.21 -31.31 -30.78
CA ARG A 606 32.87 -31.48 -32.11
C ARG A 606 33.36 -30.14 -32.72
N LYS A 607 34.68 -29.94 -32.58
CA LYS A 607 35.66 -29.41 -33.56
C LYS A 607 35.48 -27.97 -34.05
N PHE A 608 36.24 -27.02 -33.49
CA PHE A 608 36.72 -25.88 -34.29
C PHE A 608 38.17 -25.46 -34.07
N VAL A 609 38.81 -25.19 -35.22
CA VAL A 609 40.20 -24.78 -35.44
C VAL A 609 40.38 -23.30 -35.09
N ILE A 610 41.42 -23.00 -34.30
CA ILE A 610 41.77 -21.65 -33.83
C ILE A 610 42.47 -20.86 -34.93
N TYR A 611 42.03 -19.61 -35.18
CA TYR A 611 42.92 -18.53 -35.62
C TYR A 611 42.76 -17.30 -34.71
N ARG A 612 43.84 -16.99 -33.99
CA ARG A 612 44.04 -15.71 -33.30
C ARG A 612 44.37 -14.62 -34.31
N ARG A 613 43.88 -13.39 -34.08
CA ARG A 613 44.48 -12.16 -34.62
C ARG A 613 44.98 -11.29 -33.46
N PHE A 614 46.18 -10.73 -33.65
CA PHE A 614 46.76 -9.66 -32.85
C PHE A 614 46.08 -8.32 -33.15
N THR A 615 45.95 -7.49 -32.14
CA THR A 615 45.55 -6.07 -32.18
C THR A 615 46.74 -5.17 -32.52
N CYS A 616 46.46 -4.09 -33.26
CA CYS A 616 46.59 -2.74 -32.70
C CYS A 616 45.19 -2.15 -32.62
#